data_AF-A0A0L6J7X7-F1
#
_entry.id   AF-A0A0L6J7X7-F1
#
_cell.length_a   1.000
_cell.length_b   1.000
_cell.length_c   1.000
_cell.angle_alpha   90.00
_cell.angle_beta   90.00
_cell.angle_gamma   90.00
#
_symmetry.space_group_name_H-M   'P 1'
#
loop_
_entity.id
_entity.type
_entity.pdbx_description
1 polymer ?
#
loop_
_entity_poly.entity_id
_entity_poly.type
_entity_poly.pdbx_seq_one_letter_code
_entity_poly.pdbx_strand_id
1 'polypeptide(L)'
;MGERPPFRTGDSILHKPSGETWVCAWADPATGYLSWLGWPPGEAKISDFDLAKAATDEEHRKWLRDLKRSERRDAARALRLYGDPDAGQIAEVTHG
;
A
#
# COMPACT_ATOMS: atom_id res chain seq x y z
N MET A 1 3.66 -15.70 -13.56
CA MET A 1 3.57 -14.26 -13.85
C MET A 1 3.23 -13.58 -12.55
N GLY A 2 4.04 -12.64 -12.06
CA GLY A 2 3.74 -11.95 -10.80
C GLY A 2 2.56 -11.02 -11.02
N GLU A 3 1.37 -11.46 -10.61
CA GLU A 3 0.17 -10.63 -10.68
C GLU A 3 0.39 -9.41 -9.79
N ARG A 4 0.24 -8.22 -10.40
CA ARG A 4 0.35 -6.97 -9.68
C ARG A 4 -0.70 -6.98 -8.57
N PRO A 5 -0.35 -6.58 -7.33
CA PRO A 5 -1.29 -6.61 -6.22
C PRO A 5 -2.54 -5.78 -6.57
N PRO A 6 -3.74 -6.26 -6.18
CA PRO A 6 -5.01 -5.67 -6.61
C PRO A 6 -5.22 -4.25 -6.08
N PHE A 7 -4.57 -3.92 -4.97
CA PHE A 7 -4.48 -2.57 -4.41
C PHE A 7 -3.03 -2.30 -4.02
N ARG A 8 -2.67 -1.01 -3.91
CA ARG A 8 -1.35 -0.56 -3.46
C ARG A 8 -1.45 0.43 -2.31
N THR A 9 -0.35 0.63 -1.61
CA THR A 9 -0.27 1.62 -0.53
C THR A 9 -0.76 2.98 -1.01
N GLY A 10 -1.68 3.60 -0.28
CA GLY A 10 -2.26 4.90 -0.63
C GLY A 10 -3.58 4.84 -1.41
N ASP A 11 -3.95 3.70 -1.99
CA ASP A 11 -5.27 3.54 -2.62
C ASP A 11 -6.38 3.74 -1.59
N SER A 12 -7.46 4.44 -1.97
CA SER A 12 -8.67 4.44 -1.16
C SER A 12 -9.50 3.21 -1.49
N ILE A 13 -9.77 2.39 -0.48
CA ILE A 13 -10.49 1.12 -0.57
C ILE A 13 -11.80 1.21 0.21
N LEU A 14 -12.90 0.78 -0.41
CA LEU A 14 -14.22 0.72 0.20
C LEU A 14 -14.45 -0.67 0.77
N HIS A 15 -14.66 -0.76 2.08
CA HIS A 15 -15.06 -2.00 2.73
C HIS A 15 -16.55 -2.25 2.48
N LYS A 16 -16.89 -3.25 1.65
CA LYS A 16 -18.28 -3.52 1.25
C LYS A 16 -19.22 -3.79 2.43
N PRO A 17 -18.85 -4.57 3.46
CA PRO A 17 -19.75 -4.87 4.57
C PRO A 17 -20.07 -3.64 5.43
N SER A 18 -19.08 -2.79 5.70
CA SER A 18 -19.28 -1.59 6.54
C SER A 18 -19.75 -0.36 5.77
N GLY A 19 -19.42 -0.26 4.48
CA GLY A 19 -19.56 0.96 3.68
C GLY A 19 -18.49 2.02 3.97
N GLU A 20 -17.49 1.71 4.78
CA GLU A 20 -16.42 2.63 5.16
C GLU A 20 -15.28 2.64 4.14
N THR A 21 -14.68 3.82 3.92
CA THR A 21 -13.52 3.96 3.05
C THR A 21 -12.26 4.20 3.87
N TRP A 22 -11.22 3.43 3.60
CA TRP A 22 -9.91 3.57 4.25
C TRP A 22 -8.79 3.67 3.22
N VAL A 23 -7.60 4.06 3.67
CA VAL A 23 -6.41 4.08 2.81
C VAL A 23 -5.69 2.75 2.94
N CYS A 24 -5.39 2.07 1.84
CA CYS A 24 -4.68 0.80 1.84
C CYS A 24 -3.24 0.99 2.35
N ALA A 25 -2.83 0.15 3.30
CA ALA A 25 -1.44 0.07 3.76
C ALA A 25 -0.65 -0.91 2.87
N TRP A 26 -1.21 -2.10 2.66
CA TRP A 26 -0.69 -3.12 1.75
C TRP A 26 -1.79 -4.11 1.35
N ALA A 27 -1.63 -4.79 0.23
CA ALA A 27 -2.46 -5.89 -0.22
C ALA A 27 -1.58 -6.99 -0.80
N ASP A 28 -1.72 -8.21 -0.30
CA ASP A 28 -0.93 -9.36 -0.70
C ASP A 28 -1.83 -10.38 -1.41
N PRO A 29 -1.73 -10.51 -2.75
CA PRO A 29 -2.53 -11.49 -3.49
C PRO A 29 -2.14 -12.93 -3.18
N ALA A 30 -0.92 -13.20 -2.71
CA ALA A 30 -0.48 -14.55 -2.37
C ALA A 30 -1.12 -15.05 -1.07
N THR A 31 -1.45 -14.15 -0.13
CA THR A 31 -2.22 -14.51 1.07
C THR A 31 -3.72 -14.24 0.91
N GLY A 32 -4.12 -13.34 0.02
CA GLY A 32 -5.50 -12.91 -0.18
C GLY A 32 -5.97 -11.85 0.82
N TYR A 33 -5.06 -11.22 1.56
CA TYR A 33 -5.36 -10.25 2.62
C TYR A 33 -4.80 -8.86 2.31
N LEU A 34 -5.41 -7.84 2.91
CA LEU A 34 -4.92 -6.47 2.93
C LEU A 34 -4.99 -5.88 4.33
N SER A 35 -4.28 -4.77 4.54
CA SER A 35 -4.35 -3.91 5.73
C SER A 35 -4.62 -2.46 5.30
N TRP A 36 -5.12 -1.65 6.23
CA TRP A 36 -5.41 -0.23 6.02
C TRP A 36 -4.70 0.69 7.02
N LEU A 37 -4.48 1.92 6.59
CA LEU A 37 -4.01 3.02 7.42
C LEU A 37 -5.21 3.63 8.13
N GLY A 38 -5.17 3.58 9.46
CA GLY A 38 -6.23 4.13 10.30
C GLY A 38 -6.25 3.48 11.68
N TRP A 39 -7.24 3.91 12.48
CA TRP A 39 -7.62 3.28 13.73
C TRP A 39 -9.11 2.87 13.66
N PRO A 40 -9.48 1.64 14.05
CA PRO A 40 -8.59 0.58 14.51
C PRO A 40 -7.75 -0.01 13.36
N PRO A 41 -6.48 -0.40 13.61
CA PRO A 41 -5.68 -1.15 12.66
C PRO A 41 -6.27 -2.55 12.51
N GLY A 42 -6.26 -3.07 11.29
CA GLY A 42 -6.79 -4.40 11.03
C GLY A 42 -6.37 -4.94 9.67
N GLU A 43 -6.66 -6.22 9.49
CA GLU A 43 -6.43 -6.95 8.27
C GLU A 43 -7.73 -7.66 7.89
N ALA A 44 -8.03 -7.70 6.60
CA ALA A 44 -9.22 -8.37 6.08
C ALA A 44 -8.96 -8.91 4.66
N LYS A 45 -9.88 -9.72 4.14
CA LYS A 45 -9.71 -10.32 2.82
C LYS A 45 -9.81 -9.24 1.76
N ILE A 46 -8.97 -9.33 0.74
CA ILE A 46 -9.01 -8.44 -0.43
C ILE A 46 -10.40 -8.43 -1.05
N SER A 47 -11.06 -9.59 -1.11
CA SER A 47 -12.39 -9.76 -1.68
C SER A 47 -13.51 -9.02 -0.93
N ASP A 48 -13.28 -8.50 0.28
CA ASP A 48 -14.25 -7.68 1.02
C ASP A 48 -14.20 -6.19 0.60
N PHE A 49 -13.26 -5.82 -0.27
CA PHE A 49 -13.03 -4.43 -0.67
C PHE A 49 -13.19 -4.20 -2.16
N ASP A 50 -13.58 -2.97 -2.49
CA ASP A 50 -13.52 -2.41 -3.84
C ASP A 50 -12.56 -1.21 -3.87
N LEU A 51 -11.98 -0.93 -5.04
CA LEU A 51 -11.18 0.27 -5.24
C LEU A 51 -12.11 1.49 -5.33
N ALA A 52 -12.06 2.37 -4.34
CA ALA A 52 -12.78 3.64 -4.37
C ALA A 52 -12.00 4.70 -5.17
N LYS A 53 -10.68 4.78 -4.94
CA LYS A 53 -9.79 5.69 -5.67
C LYS A 53 -8.39 5.12 -5.76
N ALA A 54 -7.87 5.00 -6.98
CA ALA A 54 -6.46 4.69 -7.21
C ALA A 54 -5.57 5.86 -6.77
N ALA A 55 -4.56 5.58 -5.97
CA ALA A 55 -3.44 6.50 -5.79
C ALA A 55 -2.65 6.60 -7.09
N THR A 56 -2.14 7.78 -7.38
CA THR A 56 -1.09 7.96 -8.40
C THR A 56 0.23 7.34 -7.94
N ASP A 57 1.18 7.12 -8.84
CA ASP A 57 2.51 6.59 -8.50
C ASP A 57 3.31 7.52 -7.57
N GLU A 58 3.05 8.82 -7.62
CA GLU A 58 3.62 9.78 -6.69
C GLU A 58 2.99 9.69 -5.30
N GLU A 59 1.66 9.63 -5.22
CA GLU A 59 0.93 9.42 -3.96
C GLU A 59 1.31 8.09 -3.31
N HIS A 60 1.39 7.00 -4.09
CA HIS A 60 1.82 5.70 -3.62
C HIS A 60 3.21 5.77 -2.98
N ARG A 61 4.19 6.35 -3.67
CA ARG A 61 5.56 6.52 -3.14
C ARG A 61 5.58 7.41 -1.90
N LYS A 62 4.79 8.48 -1.87
CA LYS A 62 4.68 9.37 -0.70
C LYS A 62 4.13 8.61 0.51
N TRP A 63 3.04 7.87 0.34
CA TRP A 63 2.45 7.06 1.40
C TRP A 63 3.39 5.94 1.86
N LEU A 64 4.09 5.29 0.93
CA LEU A 64 5.04 4.22 1.27
C LEU A 64 6.25 4.76 2.06
N ARG A 65 6.73 5.97 1.73
CA ARG A 65 7.76 6.67 2.53
C ARG A 65 7.26 7.02 3.92
N ASP A 66 6.04 7.52 4.03
CA ASP A 66 5.44 7.87 5.32
C ASP A 66 5.24 6.63 6.19
N LEU A 67 4.76 5.54 5.58
CA LEU A 67 4.62 4.24 6.24
C LEU A 67 5.96 3.66 6.67
N LYS A 68 7.02 3.79 5.86
CA LYS A 68 8.40 3.39 6.23
C LYS A 68 8.94 4.17 7.43
N ARG A 69 8.56 5.46 7.58
CA ARG A 69 8.96 6.31 8.71
C ARG A 69 8.11 6.06 9.95
N SER A 70 6.85 5.71 9.77
CA SER A 70 5.97 5.27 10.85
C SER A 70 6.41 3.88 11.30
N GLU A 71 6.75 3.69 12.58
CA GLU A 71 7.14 2.39 13.15
C GLU A 71 5.98 1.36 13.21
N ARG A 72 5.01 1.47 12.29
CA ARG A 72 3.89 0.53 12.14
C ARG A 72 4.39 -0.81 11.63
N ARG A 73 3.79 -1.89 12.15
CA ARG A 73 4.01 -3.26 11.68
C ARG A 73 3.79 -3.46 10.17
N ASP A 74 2.94 -2.63 9.58
CA ASP A 74 2.58 -2.66 8.16
C ASP A 74 3.75 -2.27 7.24
N ALA A 75 4.73 -1.50 7.74
CA ALA A 75 5.82 -0.96 6.94
C ALA A 75 6.69 -2.05 6.31
N ALA A 76 7.12 -3.04 7.11
CA ALA A 76 7.95 -4.13 6.62
C ALA A 76 7.24 -4.95 5.53
N ARG A 77 5.93 -5.16 5.68
CA ARG A 77 5.11 -5.90 4.70
C ARG A 77 4.96 -5.11 3.41
N ALA A 78 4.63 -3.82 3.49
CA ALA A 78 4.50 -2.95 2.34
C ALA A 78 5.81 -2.83 1.54
N LEU A 79 6.94 -2.64 2.22
CA LEU A 79 8.26 -2.55 1.57
C LEU A 79 8.66 -3.87 0.88
N ARG A 80 8.30 -5.01 1.46
CA ARG A 80 8.52 -6.32 0.80
C ARG A 80 7.69 -6.48 -0.47
N LEU A 81 6.44 -6.00 -0.46
CA LEU A 81 5.51 -6.17 -1.58
C LEU A 81 5.77 -5.19 -2.73
N TYR A 82 6.06 -3.94 -2.39
CA TYR A 82 6.15 -2.84 -3.36
C TYR A 82 7.58 -2.36 -3.61
N GLY A 83 8.54 -2.83 -2.81
CA GLY A 83 9.93 -2.38 -2.85
C GLY A 83 10.16 -1.11 -2.02
N ASP A 84 11.42 -0.68 -2.02
CA ASP A 84 11.80 0.57 -1.36
C ASP A 84 11.43 1.77 -2.25
N PRO A 85 10.67 2.77 -1.74
CA PRO A 85 10.22 3.90 -2.54
C PRO A 85 11.36 4.83 -2.99
N ASP A 86 12.55 4.69 -2.42
CA ASP A 86 13.73 5.52 -2.69
C ASP A 86 14.78 4.80 -3.57
N ALA A 87 14.60 3.50 -3.84
CA ALA A 87 15.57 2.69 -4.61
C ALA A 87 15.85 3.21 -6.03
N GLY A 88 14.94 3.96 -6.64
CA GLY A 88 15.10 4.56 -7.97
C GLY A 88 15.76 5.95 -7.98
N GLN A 89 15.87 6.63 -6.82
CA GLN A 89 16.35 8.02 -6.77
C GLN A 89 17.89 8.12 -6.71
N ILE A 90 18.58 7.00 -6.46
CA ILE A 90 20.05 6.93 -6.41
C ILE A 90 20.73 6.84 -7.78
N ALA A 91 19.96 6.65 -8.86
CA ALA A 91 20.51 6.43 -10.21
C ALA A 91 20.74 7.73 -11.02
N GLU A 92 20.23 8.88 -10.58
CA GLU A 92 20.33 10.16 -11.32
C GLU A 92 21.29 11.19 -10.68
N VAL A 93 22.13 10.78 -9.72
CA VAL A 93 23.21 11.62 -9.17
C VAL A 93 24.57 11.00 -9.45
N THR A 94 24.88 10.74 -10.71
CA THR A 94 26.26 10.54 -11.15
C THR A 94 26.48 11.22 -12.50
N HIS A 95 27.19 12.35 -12.40
CA HIS A 95 28.00 13.00 -13.43
C HIS A 95 27.32 14.04 -14.34
N GLY A 96 27.74 15.29 -14.12
CA GLY A 96 27.61 16.47 -14.97
C GLY A 96 28.40 17.60 -14.35
#